data_AF-A0A7W4EVB6-F1
#
_entry.id   AF-A0A7W4EVB6-F1
#
_cell.length_a   1.000
_cell.length_b   1.000
_cell.length_c   1.000
_cell.angle_alpha   90.00
_cell.angle_beta   90.00
_cell.angle_gamma   90.00
#
_symmetry.space_group_name_H-M   'P 1'
#
loop_
_entity.id
_entity.type
_entity.pdbx_description
1 polymer ?
#
loop_
_entity_poly.entity_id
_entity_poly.type
_entity_poly.pdbx_seq_one_letter_code
_entity_poly.pdbx_strand_id
1 'polypeptide(L)'
;MIASVSSRAQRCAIIYHKDTGSGEAYQQENWRKYQFPRLTQREKMMVIWGYQGYTVEQMAEALCLSVAAIKKCRSELIEKLEAPNMTSAIAFARQHHLLDLE
;
A
#
# COMPACT_ATOMS: atom_id res chain seq x y z
N MET A 1 -5.74 -20.71 9.21
CA MET A 1 -5.98 -21.20 7.83
C MET A 1 -4.97 -20.49 6.92
N ILE A 2 -4.03 -21.21 6.33
CA ILE A 2 -2.98 -20.64 5.46
C ILE A 2 -3.49 -20.77 4.02
N ALA A 3 -3.75 -19.66 3.34
CA ALA A 3 -4.11 -19.66 1.93
C ALA A 3 -2.86 -19.32 1.12
N SER A 4 -2.41 -20.24 0.27
CA SER A 4 -1.34 -20.00 -0.69
C SER A 4 -1.95 -19.80 -2.07
N VAL A 5 -1.72 -18.62 -2.66
CA VAL A 5 -2.04 -18.34 -4.07
C VAL A 5 -0.72 -18.31 -4.84
N SER A 6 -0.47 -19.33 -5.65
CA SER A 6 0.63 -19.34 -6.61
C SER A 6 0.10 -18.88 -7.97
N SER A 7 0.42 -17.66 -8.38
CA SER A 7 0.18 -17.17 -9.74
C SER A 7 1.24 -17.72 -10.68
N ARG A 8 0.85 -18.43 -11.74
CA ARG A 8 1.76 -19.00 -12.75
C ARG A 8 2.58 -17.95 -13.52
N ALA A 9 2.22 -16.67 -13.43
CA ALA A 9 2.85 -15.57 -14.18
C ALA A 9 4.05 -14.93 -13.47
N GLN A 10 4.17 -15.08 -12.15
CA GLN A 10 5.29 -14.57 -11.36
C GLN A 10 5.73 -15.69 -10.42
N ARG A 11 6.99 -16.10 -10.49
CA ARG A 11 7.60 -17.11 -9.61
C ARG A 11 7.71 -16.58 -8.17
N CYS A 12 6.57 -16.26 -7.56
CA CYS A 12 6.46 -15.78 -6.21
C CYS A 12 5.37 -16.55 -5.43
N ALA A 13 5.63 -16.77 -4.14
CA ALA A 13 4.65 -17.28 -3.19
C ALA A 13 4.36 -16.17 -2.17
N ILE A 14 3.09 -15.85 -1.96
CA ILE A 14 2.67 -14.86 -0.95
C ILE A 14 1.97 -15.61 0.19
N ILE A 15 2.43 -15.41 1.42
CA ILE A 15 1.88 -15.98 2.64
C ILE A 15 1.22 -14.85 3.42
N TYR A 16 -0.09 -14.92 3.62
CA TYR A 16 -0.83 -13.97 4.45
C TYR A 16 -1.16 -14.59 5.81
N HIS A 17 -0.80 -13.89 6.88
CA HIS A 17 -1.15 -14.24 8.25
C HIS A 17 -2.39 -13.45 8.67
N LYS A 18 -3.54 -14.14 8.72
CA LYS A 18 -4.84 -13.54 9.03
C LYS A 18 -4.90 -12.97 10.46
N ASP A 19 -4.15 -13.54 11.39
CA ASP A 19 -4.17 -13.18 12.80
C ASP A 19 -3.43 -11.86 13.11
N THR A 20 -2.51 -11.46 12.24
CA THR A 20 -1.64 -10.29 12.43
C THR A 20 -1.80 -9.22 11.35
N GLY A 21 -2.58 -9.46 10.30
CA GLY A 21 -2.70 -8.57 9.14
C GLY A 21 -1.35 -8.33 8.43
N SER A 22 -0.46 -9.32 8.46
CA SER A 22 0.88 -9.23 7.87
C SER A 22 1.09 -10.32 6.84
N GLY A 23 1.83 -10.03 5.77
CA GLY A 23 2.17 -11.00 4.74
C GLY A 23 3.65 -11.02 4.39
N GLU A 24 4.14 -12.16 3.94
CA GLU A 24 5.50 -12.37 3.44
C GLU A 24 5.43 -12.86 1.98
N ALA A 25 6.23 -12.26 1.09
CA ALA A 25 6.36 -12.71 -0.30
C ALA A 25 7.76 -13.32 -0.54
N TYR A 26 7.82 -14.44 -1.26
CA TYR A 26 9.03 -15.18 -1.58
C TYR A 26 9.23 -15.21 -3.09
N GLN A 27 10.38 -14.74 -3.61
CA GLN A 27 10.73 -14.76 -5.04
C GLN A 27 11.97 -15.64 -5.28
N GLN A 28 11.92 -16.49 -6.31
CA GLN A 28 12.78 -17.67 -6.45
C GLN A 28 14.29 -17.43 -6.63
N GLU A 29 14.76 -16.23 -6.98
CA GLU A 29 16.20 -15.97 -7.18
C GLU A 29 16.92 -15.37 -5.97
N ASN A 30 16.19 -14.87 -4.96
CA ASN A 30 16.75 -14.42 -3.69
C ASN A 30 15.64 -14.46 -2.64
N TRP A 31 15.69 -15.43 -1.73
CA TRP A 31 14.76 -15.58 -0.61
C TRP A 31 14.92 -14.43 0.38
N ARG A 32 14.41 -13.25 0.04
CA ARG A 32 14.32 -12.10 0.93
C ARG A 32 12.88 -12.03 1.44
N LYS A 33 12.72 -12.09 2.76
CA LYS A 33 11.46 -11.74 3.40
C LYS A 33 11.16 -10.28 3.08
N TYR A 34 10.19 -10.04 2.21
CA TYR A 34 9.66 -8.70 2.00
C TYR A 34 8.54 -8.47 3.02
N GLN A 35 8.87 -7.78 4.12
CA GLN A 35 7.83 -7.28 5.02
C GLN A 35 7.29 -5.99 4.42
N PHE A 36 6.02 -6.03 4.01
CA PHE A 36 5.34 -4.84 3.55
C PHE A 36 5.24 -3.82 4.69
N PRO A 37 5.58 -2.55 4.46
CA PRO A 37 5.47 -1.53 5.49
C PRO A 37 3.98 -1.33 5.83
N ARG A 38 3.67 -1.35 7.13
CA ARG A 38 2.31 -1.06 7.59
C ARG A 38 1.98 0.40 7.33
N LEU A 39 0.92 0.62 6.55
CA LEU A 39 0.34 1.93 6.33
C LEU A 39 -0.47 2.34 7.55
N THR A 40 -0.22 3.54 8.05
CA THR A 40 -1.07 4.22 9.04
C THR A 40 -2.43 4.52 8.43
N GLN A 41 -3.44 4.76 9.28
CA GLN A 41 -4.79 5.09 8.81
C GLN A 41 -4.82 6.28 7.85
N ARG A 42 -3.99 7.30 8.12
CA ARG A 42 -3.85 8.48 7.25
C ARG A 42 -3.30 8.12 5.88
N GLU A 43 -2.21 7.34 5.85
CA GLU A 43 -1.62 6.85 4.60
C GLU A 43 -2.62 5.98 3.80
N LYS A 44 -3.39 5.13 4.47
CA LYS A 44 -4.46 4.35 3.84
C LYS A 44 -5.52 5.25 3.19
N MET A 45 -5.99 6.29 3.90
CA MET A 45 -6.95 7.26 3.35
C MET A 45 -6.40 7.98 2.12
N MET A 46 -5.11 8.34 2.14
CA MET A 46 -4.45 8.97 0.99
C MET A 46 -4.44 8.08 -0.26
N VAL A 47 -4.22 6.77 -0.08
CA VAL A 47 -4.32 5.80 -1.17
C VAL A 47 -5.76 5.67 -1.66
N ILE A 48 -6.73 5.52 -0.76
CA ILE A 48 -8.16 5.35 -1.10
C ILE A 48 -8.70 6.55 -1.86
N TRP A 49 -8.48 7.77 -1.36
CA TRP A 49 -8.95 8.99 -2.00
C TRP A 49 -8.18 9.29 -3.28
N GLY A 50 -6.90 8.93 -3.35
CA GLY A 50 -6.13 8.98 -4.59
C GLY A 50 -6.72 8.06 -5.66
N TYR A 51 -7.16 6.86 -5.28
CA TYR A 51 -7.85 5.93 -6.16
C TYR A 51 -9.23 6.46 -6.61
N GLN A 52 -9.96 7.13 -5.72
CA GLN A 52 -11.24 7.76 -6.03
C GLN A 52 -11.12 9.06 -6.85
N GLY A 53 -9.91 9.54 -7.11
CA GLY A 53 -9.66 10.73 -7.94
C GLY A 53 -9.84 12.06 -7.21
N TYR A 54 -9.85 12.07 -5.88
CA TYR A 54 -9.89 13.32 -5.11
C TYR A 54 -8.64 14.17 -5.38
N THR A 55 -8.81 15.50 -5.44
CA THR A 55 -7.69 16.43 -5.54
C THR A 55 -7.03 16.67 -4.18
N VAL A 56 -5.81 17.21 -4.18
CA VAL A 56 -5.09 17.51 -2.92
C VAL A 56 -5.90 18.49 -2.06
N GLU A 57 -6.56 19.43 -2.70
CA GLU A 57 -7.39 20.47 -2.10
C GLU A 57 -8.62 19.87 -1.44
N GLN A 58 -9.34 18.97 -2.14
CA GLN A 58 -10.49 18.27 -1.58
C GLN A 58 -10.11 17.38 -0.39
N MET A 59 -8.96 16.72 -0.45
CA MET A 59 -8.45 15.93 0.68
C MET A 59 -8.08 16.80 1.87
N ALA A 60 -7.50 17.97 1.61
CA ALA A 60 -7.13 18.94 2.64
C ALA A 60 -8.38 19.48 3.36
N GLU A 61 -9.42 19.82 2.61
CA GLU A 61 -10.72 20.23 3.14
C GLU A 61 -11.38 19.12 3.96
N ALA A 62 -11.42 17.89 3.43
CA ALA A 62 -12.06 16.74 4.09
C ALA A 62 -11.37 16.32 5.39
N LEU A 63 -10.05 16.51 5.51
CA LEU A 63 -9.28 16.20 6.74
C LEU A 63 -9.08 17.40 7.66
N CYS A 64 -9.56 18.59 7.27
CA CYS A 64 -9.24 19.86 7.93
C CYS A 64 -7.71 20.05 8.11
N LEU A 65 -6.94 19.65 7.10
CA LEU A 65 -5.47 19.77 7.07
C LEU A 65 -5.04 20.80 6.03
N SER A 66 -3.81 21.30 6.15
CA SER A 66 -3.24 22.14 5.10
C SER A 66 -2.88 21.31 3.86
N VAL A 67 -2.98 21.93 2.69
CA VAL A 67 -2.52 21.34 1.42
C VAL A 67 -1.06 20.87 1.52
N ALA A 68 -0.22 21.60 2.25
CA ALA A 68 1.17 21.23 2.52
C ALA A 68 1.30 19.94 3.35
N ALA A 69 0.45 19.75 4.35
CA ALA A 69 0.43 18.51 5.15
C ALA A 69 0.01 17.30 4.31
N ILE A 70 -0.98 17.47 3.42
CA ILE A 70 -1.38 16.42 2.47
C ILE A 70 -0.25 16.08 1.52
N LYS A 71 0.41 17.08 0.91
CA LYS A 71 1.58 16.87 0.03
C LYS A 71 2.71 16.14 0.76
N LYS A 72 2.98 16.50 2.01
CA LYS A 72 3.98 15.83 2.84
C LYS A 72 3.60 14.36 3.08
N CYS A 73 2.36 14.08 3.47
CA CYS A 73 1.88 12.70 3.63
C CYS A 73 1.97 11.89 2.32
N ARG A 74 1.72 12.51 1.16
CA ARG A 74 1.91 11.85 -0.14
C ARG A 74 3.37 11.50 -0.40
N SER A 75 4.30 12.41 -0.12
CA SER A 75 5.73 12.14 -0.30
C SER A 75 6.21 11.03 0.62
N GLU A 76 5.86 11.09 1.91
CA GLU A 76 6.20 10.07 2.90
C GLU A 76 5.65 8.69 2.49
N LEU A 77 4.42 8.64 1.96
CA LEU A 77 3.81 7.42 1.43
C LEU A 77 4.58 6.84 0.23
N ILE A 78 4.97 7.71 -0.71
CA ILE A 78 5.71 7.32 -1.91
C ILE A 78 7.10 6.78 -1.54
N GLU A 79 7.82 7.45 -0.64
CA GLU A 79 9.11 7.00 -0.13
C GLU A 79 8.99 5.68 0.63
N LYS A 80 7.98 5.55 1.50
CA LYS A 80 7.73 4.34 2.28
C LYS A 80 7.39 3.12 1.43
N LEU A 81 6.69 3.33 0.31
CA LEU A 81 6.35 2.29 -0.65
C LEU A 81 7.41 2.11 -1.75
N GLU A 82 8.52 2.86 -1.69
CA GLU A 82 9.58 2.88 -2.71
C GLU A 82 9.04 3.03 -4.14
N ALA A 83 7.96 3.80 -4.27
CA ALA A 83 7.23 3.97 -5.51
C ALA A 83 7.76 5.18 -6.30
N PRO A 84 7.79 5.17 -7.64
CA PRO A 84 8.20 6.34 -8.42
C PRO A 84 7.14 7.46 -8.44
N ASN A 85 5.86 7.14 -8.22
CA ASN A 85 4.78 8.11 -8.22
C ASN A 85 3.55 7.63 -7.40
N MET A 86 2.61 8.54 -7.14
CA MET A 86 1.38 8.22 -6.41
C MET A 86 0.56 7.11 -7.09
N THR A 87 0.46 7.11 -8.42
CA THR A 87 -0.28 6.08 -9.16
C THR A 87 0.31 4.69 -8.96
N SER A 88 1.63 4.58 -8.97
CA SER A 88 2.37 3.34 -8.71
C SER A 88 2.27 2.93 -7.24
N ALA A 89 2.25 3.88 -6.30
CA ALA A 89 2.01 3.62 -4.89
C ALA A 89 0.60 3.03 -4.67
N ILE A 90 -0.42 3.56 -5.35
CA ILE A 90 -1.79 3.04 -5.33
C ILE A 90 -1.86 1.64 -5.94
N ALA A 91 -1.23 1.44 -7.10
CA ALA A 91 -1.17 0.13 -7.76
C ALA A 91 -0.50 -0.93 -6.89
N PHE A 92 0.62 -0.56 -6.26
CA PHE A 92 1.34 -1.41 -5.31
C PHE A 92 0.49 -1.74 -4.08
N ALA A 93 -0.15 -0.74 -3.47
CA ALA A 93 -1.05 -0.92 -2.33
C ALA A 93 -2.19 -1.90 -2.64
N ARG A 94 -2.75 -1.82 -3.86
CA ARG A 94 -3.80 -2.71 -4.34
C ARG A 94 -3.29 -4.13 -4.61
N GLN A 95 -2.16 -4.26 -5.32
CA GLN A 95 -1.57 -5.55 -5.69
C GLN A 95 -1.20 -6.39 -4.46
N HIS A 96 -0.77 -5.72 -3.39
CA HIS A 96 -0.31 -6.39 -2.17
C HIS A 96 -1.36 -6.48 -1.06
N HIS A 97 -2.61 -6.08 -1.33
CA HIS A 97 -3.70 -6.06 -0.35
C HIS A 97 -3.34 -5.31 0.94
N LEU A 98 -2.58 -4.21 0.81
CA LEU A 98 -2.15 -3.33 1.91
C LEU A 98 -3.29 -2.50 2.51
N LEU A 99 -4.39 -2.41 1.77
CA LEU A 99 -5.65 -1.85 2.24
C LEU A 99 -6.48 -3.04 2.75
N ASP A 100 -6.53 -3.22 4.08
CA ASP A 100 -7.63 -3.94 4.73
C ASP A 100 -8.93 -3.18 4.44
N LEU A 101 -9.48 -3.37 3.26
CA LEU A 101 -10.89 -3.13 2.97
C LEU A 101 -11.54 -4.48 3.26
N GLU A 102 -12.18 -4.59 4.41
CA GLU A 102 -13.00 -5.75 4.80
C GLU A 102 -14.00 -6.15 3.72
#